data_AF-A0A0D3JWJ7-F1
#
_entry.id   AF-A0A0D3JWJ7-F1
#
_cell.length_a   1.000
_cell.length_b   1.000
_cell.length_c   1.000
_cell.angle_alpha   90.00
_cell.angle_beta   90.00
_cell.angle_gamma   90.00
#
_symmetry.space_group_name_H-M   'P 1'
#
loop_
_entity.id
_entity.type
_entity.pdbx_description
1 polymer ?
#
loop_
_entity_poly.entity_id
_entity_poly.type
_entity_poly.pdbx_seq_one_letter_code
_entity_poly.pdbx_strand_id
1 'polypeptide(L)'
;MASHRIGARVAGLSPAQLCAIIEAQAGASDAALRVAEEHAARLVEQPEWVLSEVLLSPDLAPHILAQLPTTEHAAKGTCRAWRRGWKETLKKRERARLAA
;
A
#
# COMPACT_ATOMS: atom_id res chain seq x y z
N MET A 1 28.14 -23.53 -7.96
CA MET A 1 29.05 -24.01 -6.89
C MET A 1 29.10 -23.09 -5.65
N ALA A 2 28.91 -21.77 -5.75
CA ALA A 2 28.96 -20.86 -4.58
C ALA A 2 27.86 -21.09 -3.53
N SER A 3 26.62 -21.43 -3.95
CA SER A 3 25.48 -21.67 -3.05
C SER A 3 25.76 -22.75 -2.00
N HIS A 4 26.49 -23.81 -2.39
CA HIS A 4 26.82 -24.93 -1.50
C HIS A 4 27.83 -24.57 -0.39
N ARG A 5 28.71 -23.58 -0.65
CA ARG A 5 29.70 -23.10 0.34
C ARG A 5 29.10 -22.16 1.36
N ILE A 6 28.15 -21.33 0.94
CA ILE A 6 27.44 -20.42 1.84
C ILE A 6 26.54 -21.24 2.76
N GLY A 7 25.78 -22.19 2.22
CA GLY A 7 24.93 -23.09 3.01
C GLY A 7 25.71 -23.87 4.07
N ALA A 8 26.88 -24.42 3.74
CA ALA A 8 27.73 -25.13 4.71
C ALA A 8 28.27 -24.23 5.84
N ARG A 9 28.57 -22.96 5.53
CA ARG A 9 29.02 -21.98 6.54
C ARG A 9 27.88 -21.55 7.45
N VAL A 10 26.68 -21.37 6.89
CA VAL A 10 25.47 -20.99 7.63
C VAL A 10 25.00 -22.13 8.54
N ALA A 11 25.11 -23.39 8.10
CA ALA A 11 24.69 -24.56 8.87
C ALA A 11 25.45 -24.76 10.20
N GLY A 12 26.66 -24.20 10.31
CA GLY A 12 27.47 -24.27 11.54
C GLY A 12 27.20 -23.14 12.54
N LEU A 13 26.32 -22.19 12.22
CA LEU A 13 26.04 -21.05 13.07
C LEU A 13 24.85 -21.31 14.00
N SER A 14 24.96 -20.85 15.24
CA SER A 14 23.82 -20.82 16.15
C SER A 14 22.78 -19.78 15.68
N PRO A 15 21.50 -19.94 16.08
CA PRO A 15 20.47 -18.95 15.78
C PRO A 15 20.83 -17.52 16.19
N ALA A 16 21.48 -17.33 17.35
CA ALA A 16 21.91 -16.01 17.81
C ALA A 16 22.97 -15.37 16.91
N GLN A 17 23.93 -16.17 16.40
CA GLN A 17 24.95 -15.69 15.47
C GLN A 17 24.34 -15.32 14.11
N LEU A 18 23.34 -16.07 13.65
CA LEU A 18 22.59 -15.74 12.44
C LEU A 18 21.82 -14.44 12.61
N CYS A 19 21.12 -14.25 13.74
CA CYS A 19 20.45 -12.99 14.05
C CYS A 19 21.44 -11.81 14.07
N ALA A 20 22.59 -11.95 14.73
CA ALA A 20 23.60 -10.89 14.78
C ALA A 20 24.14 -10.51 13.39
N ILE A 21 24.34 -11.48 12.49
CA ILE A 21 24.76 -11.21 11.10
C ILE A 21 23.65 -10.49 10.33
N ILE A 22 22.39 -10.94 10.48
CA ILE A 22 21.24 -10.33 9.84
C ILE A 22 21.08 -8.89 10.33
N GLU A 23 21.09 -8.64 11.63
CA GLU A 23 20.97 -7.30 12.22
C GLU A 23 22.08 -6.37 11.75
N ALA A 24 23.33 -6.85 11.71
CA ALA A 24 24.47 -6.07 11.25
C ALA A 24 24.39 -5.72 9.74
N GLN A 25 23.63 -6.46 8.94
CA GLN A 25 23.58 -6.31 7.48
C GLN A 25 22.19 -5.95 6.95
N ALA A 26 21.17 -5.89 7.79
CA ALA A 26 19.77 -5.69 7.39
C ALA A 26 19.56 -4.41 6.58
N GLY A 27 20.32 -3.36 6.88
CA GLY A 27 20.28 -2.08 6.17
C GLY A 27 21.30 -1.94 5.03
N ALA A 28 22.18 -2.92 4.79
CA ALA A 28 23.26 -2.80 3.80
C ALA A 28 22.82 -3.11 2.36
N SER A 29 21.58 -3.57 2.17
CA SER A 29 21.03 -3.94 0.87
C SER A 29 19.67 -3.28 0.65
N ASP A 30 19.62 -2.34 -0.29
CA ASP A 30 18.38 -1.63 -0.68
C ASP A 30 17.30 -2.61 -1.14
N ALA A 31 17.70 -3.68 -1.84
CA ALA A 31 16.76 -4.71 -2.30
C ALA A 31 16.15 -5.48 -1.13
N ALA A 32 16.95 -5.81 -0.11
CA ALA A 32 16.46 -6.49 1.09
C ALA A 32 15.58 -5.57 1.93
N LEU A 33 15.97 -4.29 2.08
CA LEU A 33 15.20 -3.27 2.78
C LEU A 33 13.82 -3.09 2.14
N ARG A 34 13.76 -2.91 0.82
CA ARG A 34 12.49 -2.77 0.09
C ARG A 34 11.56 -3.98 0.29
N VAL A 35 12.11 -5.20 0.27
CA VAL A 35 11.31 -6.43 0.49
C VAL A 35 10.80 -6.49 1.94
N ALA A 36 11.63 -6.10 2.91
CA ALA A 36 11.22 -6.03 4.31
C ALA A 36 10.13 -4.97 4.54
N GLU A 37 10.26 -3.79 3.93
CA GLU A 37 9.25 -2.72 3.97
C GLU A 37 7.95 -3.15 3.31
N GLU A 38 8.01 -3.80 2.14
CA GLU A 38 6.84 -4.34 1.45
C GLU A 38 6.13 -5.40 2.32
N HIS A 39 6.90 -6.26 2.98
CA HIS A 39 6.36 -7.27 3.88
C HIS A 39 5.72 -6.64 5.13
N ALA A 40 6.39 -5.66 5.75
CA ALA A 40 5.87 -4.92 6.88
C ALA A 40 4.56 -4.18 6.51
N ALA A 41 4.52 -3.52 5.35
CA ALA A 41 3.32 -2.81 4.88
C ALA A 41 2.11 -3.73 4.68
N ARG A 42 2.32 -5.02 4.36
CA ARG A 42 1.24 -6.03 4.26
C ARG A 42 0.72 -6.50 5.61
N LEU A 43 1.55 -6.48 6.64
CA LEU A 43 1.23 -6.98 7.98
C LEU A 43 0.77 -5.88 8.95
N VAL A 44 1.03 -4.62 8.62
CA VAL A 44 0.58 -3.48 9.42
C VAL A 44 -0.91 -3.27 9.19
N GLU A 45 -1.71 -3.56 10.22
CA GLU A 45 -3.07 -3.04 10.30
C GLU A 45 -3.00 -1.52 10.29
N GLN A 46 -3.61 -0.91 9.27
CA GLN A 46 -3.68 0.54 9.19
C GLN A 46 -4.56 1.04 10.34
N PRO A 47 -4.10 2.00 11.14
CA PRO A 47 -4.91 2.52 12.23
C PRO A 47 -6.20 3.11 11.67
N GLU A 48 -7.29 2.98 12.42
CA GLU A 48 -8.65 3.30 11.94
C GLU A 48 -8.75 4.72 11.39
N TRP A 49 -8.07 5.70 12.01
CA TRP A 49 -8.03 7.09 11.55
C TRP A 49 -7.44 7.26 10.14
N VAL A 50 -6.46 6.44 9.72
CA VAL A 50 -5.90 6.49 8.35
C VAL A 50 -6.98 6.05 7.35
N LEU A 51 -7.78 5.06 7.72
CA LEU A 51 -8.87 4.59 6.86
C LEU A 51 -10.01 5.60 6.84
N SER A 52 -10.51 6.03 8.00
CA SER A 52 -11.71 6.86 8.11
C SER A 52 -11.49 8.33 7.78
N GLU A 53 -10.36 8.91 8.18
CA GLU A 53 -10.06 10.34 8.02
C GLU A 53 -9.27 10.67 6.76
N VAL A 54 -8.53 9.71 6.18
CA VAL A 54 -7.74 9.92 4.97
C VAL A 54 -8.36 9.19 3.77
N LEU A 55 -8.33 7.86 3.73
CA LEU A 55 -8.72 7.09 2.53
C LEU A 55 -10.24 7.11 2.24
N LEU A 56 -11.05 7.17 3.29
CA LEU A 56 -12.51 7.27 3.22
C LEU A 56 -13.02 8.68 3.53
N SER A 57 -12.11 9.66 3.61
CA SER A 57 -12.43 11.05 3.85
C SER A 57 -13.50 11.54 2.87
N PRO A 58 -14.58 12.18 3.36
CA PRO A 58 -15.58 12.80 2.50
C PRO A 58 -15.00 13.86 1.56
N ASP A 59 -13.91 14.51 1.96
CA ASP A 59 -13.26 15.58 1.19
C ASP A 59 -12.29 15.02 0.15
N LEU A 60 -11.52 13.98 0.50
CA LEU A 60 -10.52 13.40 -0.39
C LEU A 60 -11.13 12.42 -1.41
N ALA A 61 -12.11 11.61 -1.00
CA ALA A 61 -12.67 10.56 -1.85
C ALA A 61 -13.19 11.08 -3.21
N PRO A 62 -13.92 12.22 -3.31
CA PRO A 62 -14.31 12.79 -4.60
C PRO A 62 -13.10 13.14 -5.50
N HIS A 63 -11.99 13.61 -4.93
CA HIS A 63 -10.80 14.00 -5.70
C HIS A 63 -10.08 12.79 -6.29
N ILE A 64 -9.93 11.72 -5.50
CA ILE A 64 -9.37 10.44 -5.97
C ILE A 64 -10.27 9.86 -7.06
N LEU A 65 -11.58 9.76 -6.81
CA LEU A 65 -12.53 9.15 -7.74
C LEU A 65 -12.74 9.97 -9.02
N ALA A 66 -12.47 11.28 -9.00
CA ALA A 66 -12.57 12.13 -10.18
C ALA A 66 -11.56 11.76 -11.27
N GLN A 67 -10.46 11.09 -10.90
CA GLN A 67 -9.44 10.61 -11.84
C GLN A 67 -9.88 9.36 -12.61
N LEU A 68 -10.89 8.64 -12.12
CA LEU A 68 -11.38 7.41 -12.76
C LEU A 68 -12.37 7.73 -13.89
N PRO A 69 -12.33 6.99 -15.02
CA PRO A 69 -13.35 7.07 -16.06
C PRO A 69 -14.76 6.85 -15.50
N THR A 70 -15.78 7.46 -16.10
CA THR A 70 -17.18 7.31 -15.63
C THR A 70 -17.72 5.88 -15.75
N THR A 71 -17.07 5.04 -16.55
CA THR A 71 -17.38 3.61 -16.74
C THR A 71 -16.89 2.73 -15.58
N GLU A 72 -16.01 3.23 -14.70
CA GLU A 72 -15.45 2.49 -13.56
C GLU A 72 -16.43 2.38 -12.39
N HIS A 73 -17.57 1.74 -12.63
CA HIS A 73 -18.63 1.57 -11.64
C HIS A 73 -18.27 0.63 -10.48
N ALA A 74 -17.19 -0.15 -10.60
CA ALA A 74 -16.70 -0.98 -9.50
C ALA A 74 -16.29 -0.13 -8.29
N ALA A 75 -15.69 1.04 -8.51
CA ALA A 75 -15.20 1.92 -7.45
C ALA A 75 -16.32 2.38 -6.50
N LYS A 76 -17.51 2.77 -7.01
CA LYS A 76 -18.63 3.17 -6.12
C LYS A 76 -19.20 2.01 -5.29
N GLY A 77 -18.84 0.77 -5.62
CA GLY A 77 -19.27 -0.46 -4.94
C GLY A 77 -18.46 -0.79 -3.69
N THR A 78 -17.24 -0.26 -3.55
CA THR A 78 -16.28 -0.63 -2.50
C THR A 78 -16.79 -0.37 -1.09
N CYS A 79 -17.37 0.81 -0.82
CA CYS A 79 -17.96 1.14 0.47
C CYS A 79 -18.96 2.32 0.38
N ARG A 80 -19.64 2.63 1.48
CA ARG A 80 -20.59 3.78 1.55
C ARG A 80 -19.91 5.13 1.33
N ALA A 81 -18.68 5.32 1.80
CA ALA A 81 -17.93 6.57 1.61
C ALA A 81 -17.61 6.79 0.13
N TRP A 82 -17.06 5.78 -0.55
CA TRP A 82 -16.76 5.83 -1.98
C TRP A 82 -18.01 6.03 -2.83
N ARG A 83 -19.14 5.41 -2.45
CA ARG A 83 -20.43 5.66 -3.10
C ARG A 83 -20.86 7.13 -3.00
N ARG A 84 -20.68 7.77 -1.85
CA ARG A 84 -20.99 9.20 -1.66
C ARG A 84 -20.03 10.06 -2.48
N GLY A 85 -18.73 9.81 -2.37
CA GLY A 85 -17.72 10.54 -3.14
C GLY A 85 -17.95 10.45 -4.66
N TRP A 86 -18.31 9.28 -5.17
CA TRP A 86 -18.66 9.07 -6.58
C TRP A 86 -19.86 9.93 -7.03
N LYS A 87 -20.91 10.06 -6.21
CA LYS A 87 -22.05 10.93 -6.55
C LYS A 87 -21.62 12.39 -6.68
N GLU A 88 -20.71 12.85 -5.84
CA GLU A 88 -20.18 14.21 -5.91
C GLU A 88 -19.37 14.46 -7.20
N THR A 89 -18.64 13.46 -7.69
CA THR A 89 -17.92 13.60 -8.98
C THR A 89 -18.89 13.74 -10.15
N LEU A 90 -20.00 13.01 -10.16
CA LEU A 90 -21.03 13.13 -11.20
C LEU A 90 -21.65 14.53 -11.25
N LYS A 91 -22.01 15.11 -10.09
CA LYS A 91 -22.53 16.49 -10.00
C LYS A 91 -21.56 17.53 -10.55
N LYS A 92 -20.25 17.33 -10.33
CA LYS A 92 -19.19 18.23 -10.83
C LYS A 92 -19.01 18.07 -12.35
N ARG A 93 -19.00 16.83 -12.85
CA ARG A 93 -18.85 16.52 -14.28
C ARG A 93 -20.06 16.98 -15.11
N GLU A 94 -21.26 16.81 -14.58
CA GLU A 94 -22.49 17.32 -15.19
C GLU A 94 -22.47 18.84 -15.32
N ARG A 95 -22.09 19.56 -14.25
CA ARG A 95 -21.89 21.02 -14.30
C ARG A 95 -20.85 21.44 -15.33
N ALA A 96 -19.72 20.73 -15.40
CA ALA A 96 -18.69 21.03 -16.39
C ALA A 96 -19.17 20.82 -17.84
N ARG A 97 -20.01 19.79 -18.09
CA ARG A 97 -20.62 19.56 -19.41
C ARG A 97 -21.63 20.64 -19.80
N LEU A 98 -22.41 21.14 -18.84
CA LEU A 98 -23.41 22.19 -19.09
C LEU A 98 -22.77 23.58 -19.30
N ALA A 99 -21.52 23.75 -18.88
CA ALA A 99 -20.76 25.00 -19.01
C ALA A 99 -19.84 25.03 -20.25
N ALA A 100 -19.79 23.94 -21.03
CA ALA A 100 -19.00 23.79 -22.26
C ALA A 100 -19.92 23.86 -23.48
#